data_AF-A0AAJ5VZC1-F1
#
_entry.id   AF-A0AAJ5VZC1-F1
#
_cell.length_a   1.000
_cell.length_b   1.000
_cell.length_c   1.000
_cell.angle_alpha   90.00
_cell.angle_beta   90.00
_cell.angle_gamma   90.00
#
_symmetry.space_group_name_H-M   'P 1'
#
loop_
_entity.id
_entity.type
_entity.pdbx_description
1 polymer ?
#
loop_
_entity_poly.entity_id
_entity_poly.type
_entity_poly.pdbx_seq_one_letter_code
_entity_poly.pdbx_strand_id
1 'polypeptide(L)'
;MQRFLLPLLVASLFATSAHAEPPEGWDVAGTYHGSGEGELSATFDRKDGDTFDVTLETVSGSCSGSIAGEMKFSLDGGTLKVANENYEEGAETYYGSEEFCEVTMSFDDDGFLNLEESSGCVNFHGAACSFDGQIMNMSAAG
;
A
#
# COMPACT_ATOMS: atom_id res chain seq x y z
N MET A 1 70.34 4.55 -7.06
CA MET A 1 69.20 4.79 -6.14
C MET A 1 67.91 4.65 -6.94
N GLN A 2 67.31 3.46 -6.97
CA GLN A 2 66.13 3.15 -7.79
C GLN A 2 64.87 3.37 -6.93
N ARG A 3 64.03 4.35 -7.28
CA ARG A 3 62.76 4.62 -6.61
C ARG A 3 61.70 3.65 -7.13
N PHE A 4 61.19 2.79 -6.27
CA PHE A 4 59.98 1.99 -6.54
C PHE A 4 58.75 2.87 -6.35
N LEU A 5 57.98 3.08 -7.42
CA LEU A 5 56.63 3.63 -7.38
C LEU A 5 55.65 2.45 -7.46
N LEU A 6 54.91 2.18 -6.37
CA LEU A 6 53.72 1.32 -6.42
C LEU A 6 52.51 2.17 -6.84
N PRO A 7 51.71 1.76 -7.83
CA PRO A 7 50.41 2.38 -8.07
C PRO A 7 49.38 1.79 -7.10
N LEU A 8 48.67 2.67 -6.39
CA LEU A 8 47.49 2.33 -5.59
C LEU A 8 46.31 2.08 -6.56
N LEU A 9 45.83 0.84 -6.65
CA LEU A 9 44.60 0.52 -7.38
C LEU A 9 43.41 0.79 -6.47
N VAL A 10 42.65 1.86 -6.73
CA VAL A 10 41.37 2.12 -6.06
C VAL A 10 40.27 1.50 -6.91
N ALA A 11 39.74 0.36 -6.46
CA ALA A 11 38.57 -0.27 -7.08
C ALA A 11 37.30 0.35 -6.48
N SER A 12 36.67 1.28 -7.21
CA SER A 12 35.35 1.80 -6.87
C SER A 12 34.29 0.73 -7.18
N LEU A 13 33.76 0.09 -6.15
CA LEU A 13 32.54 -0.73 -6.25
C LEU A 13 31.35 0.20 -6.44
N PHE A 14 30.84 0.27 -7.68
CA PHE A 14 29.51 0.81 -7.93
C PHE A 14 28.50 -0.20 -7.37
N ALA A 15 27.92 0.11 -6.20
CA ALA A 15 26.74 -0.58 -5.71
C ALA A 15 25.57 -0.21 -6.62
N THR A 16 25.30 -1.04 -7.62
CA THR A 16 24.03 -0.99 -8.34
C THR A 16 22.95 -1.46 -7.37
N SER A 17 22.09 -0.54 -6.94
CA SER A 17 20.84 -0.85 -6.27
C SER A 17 19.99 -1.69 -7.23
N ALA A 18 20.05 -3.01 -7.05
CA ALA A 18 19.15 -3.93 -7.72
C ALA A 18 17.78 -3.74 -7.09
N HIS A 19 16.92 -2.97 -7.74
CA HIS A 19 15.48 -3.05 -7.46
C HIS A 19 15.06 -4.46 -7.86
N ALA A 20 14.59 -5.24 -6.90
CA ALA A 20 14.11 -6.58 -7.15
C ALA A 20 12.91 -6.49 -8.10
N GLU A 21 13.08 -6.93 -9.34
CA GLU A 21 11.95 -7.12 -10.24
C GLU A 21 11.04 -8.19 -9.63
N PRO A 22 9.71 -7.99 -9.64
CA PRO A 22 8.79 -8.99 -9.14
C PRO A 22 9.01 -10.34 -9.84
N PRO A 23 8.95 -11.47 -9.12
CA PRO A 23 9.20 -12.77 -9.70
C PRO A 23 8.20 -13.07 -10.83
N GLU A 24 8.63 -13.88 -11.80
CA GLU A 24 7.79 -14.32 -12.90
C GLU A 24 6.51 -14.99 -12.36
N GLY A 25 5.34 -14.44 -12.69
CA GLY A 25 4.05 -14.90 -12.18
C GLY A 25 3.55 -14.21 -10.91
N TRP A 26 4.24 -13.17 -10.41
CA TRP A 26 3.70 -12.31 -9.36
C TRP A 26 2.52 -11.50 -9.88
N ASP A 27 1.31 -11.95 -9.53
CA ASP A 27 0.07 -11.29 -9.85
C ASP A 27 -0.70 -10.96 -8.59
N VAL A 28 -0.78 -9.66 -8.28
CA VAL A 28 -1.55 -9.14 -7.15
C VAL A 28 -2.98 -8.79 -7.56
N ALA A 29 -3.32 -8.86 -8.85
CA ALA A 29 -4.67 -8.61 -9.31
C ALA A 29 -5.65 -9.63 -8.72
N GLY A 30 -6.88 -9.17 -8.47
CA GLY A 30 -7.96 -9.99 -7.93
C GLY A 30 -8.56 -9.41 -6.67
N THR A 31 -9.38 -10.24 -6.02
CA THR A 31 -10.18 -9.83 -4.86
C THR A 31 -9.70 -10.53 -3.59
N TYR A 32 -9.54 -9.72 -2.56
CA TYR A 32 -9.05 -10.09 -1.24
C TYR A 32 -10.13 -9.85 -0.21
N HIS A 33 -10.22 -10.73 0.78
CA HIS A 33 -11.14 -10.59 1.90
C HIS A 33 -10.45 -10.97 3.20
N GLY A 34 -10.93 -10.38 4.28
CA GLY A 34 -10.47 -10.70 5.62
C GLY A 34 -11.10 -9.77 6.62
N SER A 35 -10.38 -9.48 7.70
CA SER A 35 -10.96 -8.77 8.83
C SER A 35 -9.93 -7.94 9.59
N GLY A 36 -10.44 -6.98 10.36
CA GLY A 36 -9.73 -6.13 11.31
C GLY A 36 -10.71 -5.62 12.36
N GLU A 37 -10.93 -4.31 12.43
CA GLU A 37 -12.05 -3.74 13.21
C GLU A 37 -13.43 -3.98 12.56
N GLY A 38 -13.44 -4.41 11.30
CA GLY A 38 -14.61 -4.83 10.54
C GLY A 38 -14.26 -5.92 9.54
N GLU A 39 -15.24 -6.28 8.70
CA GLU A 39 -15.00 -7.06 7.49
C GLU A 39 -14.33 -6.17 6.45
N LEU A 40 -13.27 -6.67 5.82
CA LEU A 40 -12.47 -5.93 4.85
C LEU A 40 -12.48 -6.63 3.50
N SER A 41 -12.62 -5.87 2.43
CA SER A 41 -12.43 -6.35 1.06
C SER A 41 -11.59 -5.38 0.24
N ALA A 42 -10.70 -5.90 -0.58
CA ALA A 42 -9.95 -5.11 -1.55
C ALA A 42 -10.00 -5.76 -2.93
N THR A 43 -10.14 -4.97 -3.98
CA THR A 43 -10.02 -5.41 -5.37
C THR A 43 -8.88 -4.66 -6.04
N PHE A 44 -8.01 -5.41 -6.73
CA PHE A 44 -6.89 -4.90 -7.50
C PHE A 44 -7.11 -5.23 -8.98
N ASP A 45 -7.32 -4.20 -9.79
CA ASP A 45 -7.47 -4.30 -11.24
C ASP A 45 -6.21 -3.74 -11.93
N ARG A 46 -5.45 -4.60 -12.60
CA ARG A 46 -4.20 -4.18 -13.24
C ARG A 46 -4.48 -3.26 -14.43
N LYS A 47 -3.85 -2.08 -14.42
CA LYS A 47 -3.87 -1.14 -15.55
C LYS A 47 -2.68 -1.35 -16.48
N ASP A 48 -1.48 -1.17 -15.95
CA ASP A 48 -0.23 -1.28 -16.69
C ASP A 48 0.94 -1.54 -15.73
N GLY A 49 1.84 -2.46 -16.08
CA GLY A 49 2.99 -2.82 -15.24
C GLY A 49 2.63 -3.11 -13.78
N ASP A 50 3.14 -2.26 -12.89
CA ASP A 50 2.97 -2.27 -11.43
C ASP A 50 1.85 -1.32 -10.93
N THR A 51 1.04 -0.79 -11.84
CA THR A 51 -0.05 0.16 -11.55
C THR A 51 -1.41 -0.53 -11.59
N PHE A 52 -2.20 -0.30 -10.54
CA PHE A 52 -3.49 -0.94 -10.31
C PHE A 52 -4.55 0.11 -9.99
N ASP A 53 -5.77 -0.07 -10.50
CA ASP A 53 -6.95 0.52 -9.89
C ASP A 53 -7.32 -0.34 -8.68
N VAL A 54 -7.42 0.29 -7.50
CA VAL A 54 -7.66 -0.39 -6.23
C VAL A 54 -8.91 0.17 -5.60
N THR A 55 -9.81 -0.72 -5.18
CA THR A 55 -10.96 -0.39 -4.33
C THR A 55 -10.81 -1.11 -3.01
N LEU A 56 -10.95 -0.39 -1.90
CA LEU A 56 -10.91 -0.92 -0.55
C LEU A 56 -12.20 -0.57 0.18
N GLU A 57 -12.78 -1.55 0.87
CA GLU A 57 -14.04 -1.42 1.59
C GLU A 57 -13.91 -1.98 3.00
N THR A 58 -14.63 -1.36 3.93
CA THR A 58 -14.75 -1.81 5.33
C THR A 58 -16.21 -1.79 5.75
N VAL A 59 -16.66 -2.81 6.48
CA VAL A 59 -18.02 -2.89 7.03
C VAL A 59 -17.99 -3.47 8.44
N SER A 60 -18.54 -2.75 9.41
CA SER A 60 -18.68 -3.20 10.79
C SER A 60 -19.98 -2.72 11.41
N GLY A 61 -20.96 -3.61 11.59
CA GLY A 61 -22.25 -3.28 12.21
C GLY A 61 -22.99 -2.13 11.49
N SER A 62 -22.96 -0.93 12.07
CA SER A 62 -23.56 0.29 11.49
C SER A 62 -22.56 1.21 10.77
N CYS A 63 -21.30 0.79 10.64
CA CYS A 63 -20.22 1.50 9.97
C CYS A 63 -19.94 0.84 8.63
N SER A 64 -19.76 1.66 7.59
CA SER A 64 -19.35 1.18 6.27
C SER A 64 -18.62 2.30 5.55
N GLY A 65 -17.56 1.95 4.82
CA GLY A 65 -16.85 2.91 4.00
C GLY A 65 -16.10 2.29 2.85
N SER A 66 -15.71 3.14 1.91
CA SER A 66 -14.91 2.73 0.77
C SER A 66 -14.00 3.85 0.27
N ILE A 67 -12.86 3.45 -0.27
CA ILE A 67 -11.94 4.31 -1.00
C ILE A 67 -11.55 3.62 -2.31
N ALA A 68 -11.37 4.41 -3.36
CA ALA A 68 -10.92 3.91 -4.65
C ALA A 68 -9.93 4.87 -5.29
N GLY A 69 -8.89 4.32 -5.92
CA GLY A 69 -7.85 5.11 -6.56
C GLY A 69 -6.82 4.27 -7.29
N GLU A 70 -5.93 4.95 -8.01
CA GLU A 70 -4.81 4.31 -8.67
C GLU A 70 -3.62 4.20 -7.69
N MET A 71 -3.00 3.03 -7.63
CA MET A 71 -1.85 2.77 -6.77
C MET A 71 -0.77 2.04 -7.57
N LYS A 72 0.50 2.41 -7.33
CA LYS A 72 1.64 1.57 -7.69
C LYS A 72 1.91 0.58 -6.58
N PHE A 73 2.04 -0.69 -6.95
CA PHE A 73 2.23 -1.78 -6.00
C PHE A 73 3.41 -2.66 -6.42
N SER A 74 4.38 -2.78 -5.51
CA SER A 74 5.63 -3.53 -5.70
C SER A 74 5.77 -4.66 -4.69
N LEU A 75 6.90 -5.38 -4.71
CA LEU A 75 7.19 -6.41 -3.71
C LEU A 75 7.22 -5.86 -2.28
N ASP A 76 7.63 -4.60 -2.12
CA ASP A 76 7.67 -3.92 -0.83
C ASP A 76 6.29 -3.35 -0.42
N GLY A 77 5.26 -3.57 -1.25
CA GLY A 77 3.93 -3.02 -1.07
C GLY A 77 3.67 -1.74 -1.86
N GLY A 78 2.69 -0.97 -1.39
CA GLY A 78 2.27 0.31 -1.96
C GLY A 78 1.33 1.07 -1.03
N THR A 79 1.05 2.34 -1.34
CA THR A 79 0.13 3.18 -0.57
C THR A 79 -0.98 3.68 -1.47
N LEU A 80 -2.24 3.37 -1.13
CA LEU A 80 -3.41 3.92 -1.77
C LEU A 80 -3.69 5.29 -1.16
N LYS A 81 -3.64 6.33 -1.99
CA LYS A 81 -3.82 7.72 -1.57
C LYS A 81 -5.02 8.34 -2.28
N VAL A 82 -6.05 8.71 -1.51
CA VAL A 82 -7.30 9.28 -2.03
C VAL A 82 -7.53 10.66 -1.43
N ALA A 83 -7.80 11.66 -2.27
CA ALA A 83 -8.03 13.03 -1.83
C ALA A 83 -9.31 13.12 -0.99
N ASN A 84 -9.24 13.82 0.14
CA ASN A 84 -10.40 14.12 0.96
C ASN A 84 -11.16 15.30 0.36
N GLU A 85 -12.38 15.04 -0.13
CA GLU A 85 -13.24 16.07 -0.73
C GLU A 85 -13.68 17.16 0.26
N ASN A 86 -13.62 16.86 1.57
CA ASN A 86 -13.97 17.79 2.64
C ASN A 86 -12.75 18.56 3.16
N TYR A 87 -11.58 18.40 2.55
CA TYR A 87 -10.37 19.09 2.99
C TYR A 87 -10.55 20.62 2.92
N GLU A 88 -10.33 21.27 4.06
CA GLU A 88 -10.30 22.71 4.18
C GLU A 88 -9.02 23.11 4.93
N GLU A 89 -8.17 23.92 4.30
CA GLU A 89 -6.94 24.40 4.92
C GLU A 89 -7.26 25.15 6.23
N GLY A 90 -6.70 24.69 7.35
CA GLY A 90 -6.95 25.25 8.67
C GLY A 90 -8.26 24.81 9.32
N ALA A 91 -8.91 23.76 8.81
CA ALA A 91 -10.02 23.13 9.52
C ALA A 91 -9.57 22.55 10.87
N GLU A 92 -10.33 22.86 11.91
CA GLU A 92 -10.14 22.30 13.26
C GLU A 92 -10.93 20.99 13.47
N THR A 93 -11.64 20.54 12.43
CA THR A 93 -12.42 19.30 12.48
C THR A 93 -11.62 18.15 11.91
N TYR A 94 -11.70 16.99 12.56
CA TYR A 94 -11.05 15.76 12.11
C TYR A 94 -11.48 15.31 10.71
N TYR A 95 -12.64 15.78 10.24
CA TYR A 95 -13.17 15.52 8.90
C TYR A 95 -12.54 16.43 7.83
N GLY A 96 -12.17 17.67 8.15
CA GLY A 96 -11.64 18.62 7.18
C GLY A 96 -10.12 18.83 7.22
N SER A 97 -9.44 18.37 8.27
CA SER A 97 -8.03 18.70 8.50
C SER A 97 -7.04 17.88 7.69
N GLU A 98 -7.42 16.68 7.25
CA GLU A 98 -6.55 15.76 6.50
C GLU A 98 -6.81 15.90 5.00
N GLU A 99 -5.76 16.17 4.22
CA GLU A 99 -5.86 16.35 2.77
C GLU A 99 -6.11 15.02 2.03
N PHE A 100 -5.64 13.92 2.60
CA PHE A 100 -5.72 12.60 1.99
C PHE A 100 -6.08 11.52 2.99
N CYS A 101 -6.83 10.52 2.54
CA CYS A 101 -6.84 9.19 3.14
C CYS A 101 -5.70 8.37 2.52
N GLU A 102 -4.85 7.80 3.38
CA GLU A 102 -3.70 6.98 2.97
C GLU A 102 -3.75 5.62 3.67
N VAL A 103 -3.83 4.55 2.87
CA VAL A 103 -3.77 3.16 3.36
C VAL A 103 -2.54 2.49 2.75
N THR A 104 -1.60 2.09 3.60
CA THR A 104 -0.42 1.34 3.19
C THR A 104 -0.73 -0.15 3.17
N MET A 105 -0.25 -0.82 2.14
CA MET A 105 -0.57 -2.20 1.85
C MET A 105 0.73 -2.97 1.63
N SER A 106 0.90 -4.12 2.28
CA SER A 106 2.10 -4.96 2.15
C SER A 106 1.79 -6.43 2.36
N PHE A 107 2.48 -7.31 1.64
CA PHE A 107 2.38 -8.75 1.87
C PHE A 107 3.28 -9.17 3.03
N ASP A 108 2.80 -10.05 3.90
CA ASP A 108 3.65 -10.79 4.83
C ASP A 108 4.24 -12.06 4.21
N ASP A 109 5.11 -12.72 4.97
CA ASP A 109 5.78 -13.96 4.58
C ASP A 109 4.80 -15.14 4.35
N ASP A 110 3.59 -15.05 4.91
CA ASP A 110 2.54 -16.06 4.78
C ASP A 110 1.60 -15.76 3.58
N GLY A 111 1.82 -14.65 2.87
CA GLY A 111 1.07 -14.24 1.69
C GLY A 111 -0.24 -13.50 2.01
N PHE A 112 -0.45 -13.08 3.25
CA PHE A 112 -1.55 -12.18 3.59
C PHE A 112 -1.19 -10.74 3.24
N LEU A 113 -2.18 -9.98 2.77
CA LEU A 113 -2.07 -8.55 2.55
C LEU A 113 -2.46 -7.82 3.83
N ASN A 114 -1.48 -7.16 4.44
CA ASN A 114 -1.69 -6.26 5.57
C ASN A 114 -2.11 -4.89 5.06
N LEU A 115 -3.13 -4.33 5.69
CA LEU A 115 -3.65 -2.99 5.46
C LEU A 115 -3.40 -2.15 6.72
N GLU A 116 -2.79 -0.99 6.53
CA GLU A 116 -2.52 -0.03 7.61
C GLU A 116 -3.04 1.35 7.23
N GLU A 117 -4.02 1.85 7.96
CA GLU A 117 -4.57 3.19 7.82
C GLU A 117 -3.55 4.20 8.39
N SER A 118 -2.79 4.81 7.50
CA SER A 118 -1.71 5.73 7.90
C SER A 118 -2.19 7.16 8.16
N SER A 119 -3.25 7.63 7.48
CA SER A 119 -3.87 8.94 7.76
C SER A 119 -5.26 9.11 7.14
N GLY A 120 -6.09 9.98 7.75
CA GLY A 120 -7.16 10.74 7.09
C GLY A 120 -8.40 10.00 6.57
N CYS A 121 -8.62 8.73 6.94
CA CYS A 121 -9.71 7.95 6.33
C CYS A 121 -11.07 8.02 7.04
N VAL A 122 -11.17 8.68 8.21
CA VAL A 122 -12.43 8.84 8.96
C VAL A 122 -13.60 9.40 8.12
N ASN A 123 -13.31 10.22 7.11
CA ASN A 123 -14.32 10.78 6.21
C ASN A 123 -14.97 9.72 5.31
N PHE A 124 -14.26 8.62 5.07
CA PHE A 124 -14.61 7.62 4.08
C PHE A 124 -15.37 6.44 4.69
N HIS A 125 -15.20 6.18 5.99
CA HIS A 125 -15.88 5.07 6.68
C HIS A 125 -16.61 5.49 7.98
N GLY A 126 -16.32 6.66 8.55
CA GLY A 126 -16.85 7.13 9.83
C GLY A 126 -15.86 6.91 10.98
N ALA A 127 -16.33 6.92 12.23
CA ALA A 127 -15.46 6.75 13.41
C ALA A 127 -15.57 5.35 14.06
N ALA A 128 -16.33 4.43 13.44
CA ALA A 128 -16.74 3.17 14.04
C ALA A 128 -16.18 1.93 13.32
N CYS A 129 -15.30 2.15 12.35
CA CYS A 129 -14.56 1.13 11.61
C CYS A 129 -13.24 1.76 11.14
N SER A 130 -12.36 0.95 10.58
CA SER A 130 -11.08 1.36 9.99
C SER A 130 -10.79 0.48 8.78
N PHE A 131 -9.79 0.88 8.00
CA PHE A 131 -9.22 0.05 6.94
C PHE A 131 -8.09 -0.86 7.42
N ASP A 132 -7.69 -0.78 8.70
CA ASP A 132 -6.66 -1.61 9.28
C ASP A 132 -7.08 -3.07 9.38
N GLY A 133 -6.19 -3.98 8.97
CA GLY A 133 -6.40 -5.40 9.14
C GLY A 133 -5.58 -6.27 8.19
N GLN A 134 -6.00 -7.52 8.06
CA GLN A 134 -5.30 -8.49 7.23
C GLN A 134 -6.30 -9.21 6.33
N ILE A 135 -6.00 -9.25 5.04
CA ILE A 135 -6.85 -9.85 4.02
C ILE A 135 -6.06 -10.82 3.13
N MET A 136 -6.75 -11.79 2.53
CA MET A 136 -6.12 -12.80 1.69
C MET A 136 -6.89 -12.98 0.38
N ASN A 137 -6.18 -13.38 -0.67
CA ASN A 137 -6.78 -13.61 -1.99
C ASN A 137 -7.72 -14.82 -1.94
N MET A 138 -8.96 -14.67 -2.40
CA MET A 138 -9.92 -15.79 -2.39
C MET A 138 -9.52 -16.95 -3.31
N SER A 139 -8.72 -16.68 -4.35
CA SER A 139 -8.23 -17.71 -5.28
C SER A 139 -7.18 -18.62 -4.63
N ALA A 140 -6.59 -18.19 -3.51
CA ALA A 140 -5.63 -18.96 -2.72
C ALA A 140 -6.30 -19.79 -1.60
N ALA A 141 -7.61 -19.61 -1.35
CA ALA A 141 -8.30 -20.23 -0.23
C ALA A 141 -8.80 -21.67 -0.47
N GLY A 142 -8.72 -22.19 -1.72
CA GLY A 142 -9.02 -23.59 -2.05
C GLY A 142 -10.50 -23.92 -2.23
#